data_AF-A0A1U7XXM7-F1
#
_entry.id   AF-A0A1U7XXM7-F1
#
_cell.length_a   1.000
_cell.length_b   1.000
_cell.length_c   1.000
_cell.angle_alpha   90.00
_cell.angle_beta   90.00
_cell.angle_gamma   90.00
#
_symmetry.space_group_name_H-M   'P 1'
#
loop_
_entity.id
_entity.type
_entity.pdbx_description
1 polymer ?
#
loop_
_entity_poly.entity_id
_entity_poly.type
_entity_poly.pdbx_seq_one_letter_code
_entity_poly.pdbx_strand_id
1 'polypeptide(L)'
;MMEEGTGEPVIAYSQKTRNLKSTQPLHSESGYWRPKPDGTIEVVIAQSTGLVEVQKGTYDMKEGVVKLKRELVGNASKVKEISRVFKVENCELSYVVEMATSLIGLQPHLKASLKKV
;
A
#
# COMPACT_ATOMS: atom_id res chain seq x y z
N MET A 1 16.95 0.68 13.81
CA MET A 1 16.82 -0.42 14.77
C MET A 1 15.69 -1.29 14.27
N MET A 2 16.01 -2.40 13.61
CA MET A 2 15.01 -3.38 13.19
C MET A 2 14.80 -4.31 14.38
N GLU A 3 13.59 -4.37 14.93
CA GLU A 3 13.20 -5.51 15.77
C GLU A 3 12.86 -6.67 14.82
N GLU A 4 13.53 -7.81 15.05
CA GLU A 4 13.18 -9.08 14.43
C GLU A 4 11.74 -9.44 14.80
N GLY A 5 10.91 -9.68 13.78
CA GLY A 5 9.53 -10.09 13.96
C GLY A 5 9.43 -11.42 14.69
N THR A 6 8.46 -11.50 15.60
CA THR A 6 8.14 -12.63 16.47
C THR A 6 7.63 -13.86 15.70
N GLY A 7 8.40 -14.45 14.79
CA GLY A 7 8.10 -15.73 14.10
C GLY A 7 6.84 -15.79 13.21
N GLU A 8 5.96 -14.79 13.26
CA GLU A 8 4.76 -14.71 12.43
C GLU A 8 5.11 -14.18 11.03
N PRO A 9 4.45 -14.67 9.97
CA PRO A 9 4.71 -14.26 8.57
C PRO A 9 4.14 -12.86 8.29
N VAL A 10 4.76 -11.85 8.90
CA VAL A 10 4.32 -10.44 8.88
C VAL A 10 5.49 -9.54 8.49
N ILE A 11 5.22 -8.58 7.60
CA ILE A 11 6.19 -7.58 7.15
C ILE A 11 5.71 -6.21 7.64
N ALA A 12 6.54 -5.53 8.44
CA ALA A 12 6.28 -4.16 8.85
C ALA A 12 6.44 -3.20 7.66
N TYR A 13 5.51 -2.27 7.52
CA TYR A 13 5.46 -1.29 6.45
C TYR A 13 5.40 0.13 7.02
N SER A 14 6.20 1.03 6.44
CA SER A 14 6.18 2.46 6.75
C SER A 14 6.50 3.26 5.49
N GLN A 15 5.73 4.32 5.26
CA GLN A 15 5.83 5.19 4.10
C GLN A 15 5.70 6.64 4.56
N LYS A 16 6.57 7.50 4.02
CA LYS A 16 6.52 8.95 4.21
C LYS A 16 6.77 9.64 2.87
N THR A 17 5.95 10.62 2.54
CA THR A 17 6.14 11.50 1.38
C THR A 17 6.58 12.89 1.85
N ARG A 18 7.23 13.63 0.95
CA ARG A 18 7.62 15.02 1.17
C ARG A 18 7.46 15.81 -0.11
N ASN A 19 7.28 17.12 0.02
CA ASN A 19 7.34 18.03 -1.11
C ASN A 19 8.76 18.06 -1.68
N LEU A 20 8.92 17.90 -3.00
CA LEU A 20 10.23 17.86 -3.64
C LEU A 20 11.00 19.19 -3.55
N LYS A 21 10.29 20.33 -3.52
CA LYS A 21 10.91 21.66 -3.50
C LYS A 21 11.19 22.14 -2.07
N SER A 22 10.20 22.02 -1.18
CA SER A 22 10.30 22.56 0.18
C SER A 22 10.77 21.54 1.22
N THR A 23 10.90 20.26 0.86
CA THR A 23 11.19 19.13 1.78
C THR A 23 10.18 18.91 2.90
N GLN A 24 9.10 19.70 2.94
CA GLN A 24 8.06 19.61 3.96
C GLN A 24 7.40 18.22 3.91
N PRO A 25 7.18 17.57 5.07
CA PRO A 25 6.42 16.32 5.14
C PRO A 25 5.02 16.47 4.56
N LEU A 26 4.58 15.46 3.81
CA LEU A 26 3.23 15.36 3.26
C LEU A 26 2.52 14.16 3.93
N HIS A 27 1.96 13.25 3.13
CA HIS A 27 1.31 12.03 3.61
C HIS A 27 2.30 11.05 4.24
N SER A 28 1.84 10.34 5.27
CA SER A 28 2.53 9.17 5.81
C SER A 28 1.55 8.09 6.19
N GLU A 29 2.01 6.85 6.10
CA GLU A 29 1.23 5.68 6.47
C GLU A 29 2.13 4.56 6.98
N SER A 30 1.56 3.69 7.80
CA SER A 30 2.29 2.54 8.35
C SER A 30 1.34 1.40 8.67
N GLY A 31 1.88 0.19 8.76
CA GLY A 31 1.09 -0.99 9.08
C GLY A 31 1.82 -2.28 8.75
N TYR A 32 1.06 -3.30 8.35
CA TYR A 32 1.59 -4.67 8.26
C TYR A 32 1.04 -5.39 7.03
N TRP A 33 1.93 -6.09 6.33
CA TRP A 33 1.60 -6.99 5.24
C TRP A 33 1.68 -8.42 5.74
N ARG A 34 0.67 -9.23 5.43
CA ARG A 34 0.48 -10.59 5.95
C ARG A 34 0.26 -11.58 4.80
N PRO A 35 1.31 -11.94 4.05
CA PRO A 35 1.20 -12.92 2.96
C PRO A 35 0.97 -14.34 3.51
N LYS A 36 0.26 -15.17 2.74
CA LYS A 36 0.03 -16.59 3.03
C LYS A 36 0.63 -17.47 1.93
N PRO A 37 1.07 -18.72 2.22
CA PRO A 37 1.67 -19.61 1.24
C PRO A 37 0.80 -19.95 0.02
N ASP A 38 -0.52 -19.75 0.11
CA ASP A 38 -1.48 -19.97 -0.97
C ASP A 38 -1.52 -18.82 -2.01
N GLY A 39 -0.66 -17.81 -1.87
CA GLY A 39 -0.58 -16.66 -2.76
C GLY A 39 -1.54 -15.52 -2.40
N THR A 40 -2.32 -15.66 -1.32
CA THR A 40 -3.17 -14.57 -0.80
C THR A 40 -2.38 -13.65 0.12
N ILE A 41 -2.84 -12.40 0.23
CA ILE A 41 -2.22 -11.41 1.10
C ILE A 41 -3.27 -10.46 1.68
N GLU A 42 -3.06 -10.09 2.94
CA GLU A 42 -3.85 -9.09 3.64
C GLU A 42 -2.91 -7.97 4.11
N VAL A 43 -3.36 -6.72 3.99
CA VAL A 43 -2.57 -5.55 4.41
C VAL A 43 -3.45 -4.64 5.25
N VAL A 44 -2.95 -4.26 6.42
CA VAL A 44 -3.58 -3.30 7.32
C VAL A 44 -2.73 -2.04 7.40
N ILE A 45 -3.33 -0.87 7.21
CA ILE A 45 -2.63 0.41 7.14
C ILE A 45 -3.38 1.46 7.96
N ALA A 46 -2.65 2.24 8.74
CA ALA A 46 -3.10 3.51 9.30
C ALA A 46 -2.40 4.67 8.61
N GLN A 47 -3.16 5.72 8.29
CA GLN A 47 -2.67 6.93 7.62
C GLN A 47 -2.65 8.12 8.57
N SER A 48 -1.71 9.04 8.37
CA SER A 48 -1.62 10.29 9.15
C SER A 48 -2.83 11.20 8.98
N THR A 49 -3.66 10.98 7.96
CA THR A 49 -4.94 11.66 7.72
C THR A 49 -6.08 11.13 8.60
N GLY A 50 -5.83 10.10 9.42
CA GLY A 50 -6.83 9.50 10.32
C GLY A 50 -7.67 8.39 9.69
N LEU A 51 -7.28 7.89 8.51
CA LEU A 51 -7.92 6.75 7.86
C LEU A 51 -7.23 5.43 8.25
N VAL A 52 -8.02 4.37 8.30
CA VAL A 52 -7.53 2.99 8.42
C VAL A 52 -8.03 2.16 7.25
N GLU A 53 -7.17 1.32 6.70
CA GLU A 53 -7.48 0.48 5.54
C GLU A 53 -7.21 -0.99 5.87
N VAL A 54 -8.14 -1.86 5.47
CA VAL A 54 -7.90 -3.30 5.31
C VAL A 54 -7.98 -3.60 3.83
N GLN A 55 -6.92 -4.19 3.29
CA GLN A 55 -6.85 -4.58 1.89
C GLN A 55 -6.58 -6.08 1.78
N LYS A 56 -7.17 -6.70 0.77
CA LYS A 56 -6.99 -8.12 0.44
C LYS A 56 -6.58 -8.25 -1.02
N GLY A 57 -5.83 -9.30 -1.33
CA GLY A 57 -5.59 -9.66 -2.70
C GLY A 57 -4.59 -10.79 -2.82
N THR A 58 -3.75 -10.71 -3.86
CA THR A 58 -2.82 -11.79 -4.21
C THR A 58 -1.44 -11.26 -4.53
N TYR A 59 -0.44 -12.13 -4.38
CA TYR A 59 0.91 -11.89 -4.84
C TYR A 59 1.39 -13.00 -5.77
N ASP A 60 2.24 -12.65 -6.72
CA ASP A 60 2.94 -13.57 -7.60
C ASP A 60 4.44 -13.33 -7.46
N MET A 61 5.16 -14.33 -6.94
CA MET A 61 6.61 -14.23 -6.73
C MET A 61 7.41 -14.26 -8.03
N LYS A 62 6.90 -14.93 -9.07
CA LYS A 62 7.60 -15.04 -10.36
C LYS A 62 7.51 -13.72 -11.12
N GLU A 63 6.32 -13.11 -11.10
CA GLU A 63 6.08 -11.83 -11.75
C GLU A 63 6.52 -10.63 -10.89
N GLY A 64 6.77 -10.84 -9.59
CA GLY A 64 7.12 -9.78 -8.65
C GLY A 64 5.98 -8.79 -8.43
N VAL A 65 4.72 -9.24 -8.54
CA VAL A 65 3.52 -8.40 -8.52
C VAL A 65 2.69 -8.66 -7.27
N VAL A 66 2.17 -7.59 -6.66
CA VAL A 66 1.14 -7.66 -5.63
C VAL A 66 -0.04 -6.83 -6.06
N LYS A 67 -1.25 -7.41 -6.01
CA LYS A 67 -2.51 -6.73 -6.32
C LYS A 67 -3.37 -6.74 -5.08
N LEU A 68 -3.79 -5.56 -4.64
CA LEU A 68 -4.62 -5.37 -3.46
C LEU A 68 -5.88 -4.61 -3.84
N LYS A 69 -6.98 -4.99 -3.23
CA LYS A 69 -8.24 -4.25 -3.26
C LYS A 69 -8.69 -4.00 -1.84
N ARG A 70 -9.34 -2.86 -1.64
CA ARG A 70 -10.00 -2.52 -0.40
C ARG A 70 -11.02 -3.60 0.00
N GLU A 71 -10.88 -4.09 1.22
CA GLU A 71 -11.97 -4.74 1.97
C GLU A 71 -12.71 -3.68 2.81
N LEU A 72 -11.97 -2.87 3.57
CA LEU A 72 -12.51 -1.86 4.48
C LEU A 72 -11.69 -0.57 4.41
N VAL A 73 -12.39 0.57 4.48
CA VAL A 73 -11.79 1.87 4.84
C VAL A 73 -12.60 2.43 5.99
N GLY A 74 -11.94 2.67 7.12
CA GLY A 74 -12.51 3.33 8.28
C GLY A 74 -12.23 4.84 8.23
N ASN A 75 -13.17 5.63 8.75
CA ASN A 75 -13.09 7.10 8.85
C ASN A 75 -12.93 7.83 7.49
N ALA A 76 -13.35 7.21 6.38
CA ALA A 76 -13.37 7.85 5.08
C ALA A 76 -14.72 8.52 4.82
N SER A 77 -14.69 9.78 4.37
CA SER A 77 -15.90 10.55 4.07
C SER A 77 -16.47 10.29 2.68
N LYS A 78 -15.63 9.93 1.69
CA LYS A 78 -16.01 9.85 0.26
C LYS A 78 -15.36 8.72 -0.54
N VAL A 79 -14.50 7.91 0.07
CA VAL A 79 -13.75 6.87 -0.65
C VAL A 79 -14.58 5.59 -0.71
N LYS A 80 -14.90 5.16 -1.93
CA LYS A 80 -15.69 3.96 -2.18
C LYS A 80 -14.80 2.75 -2.44
N GLU A 81 -13.81 2.89 -3.31
CA GLU A 81 -12.92 1.80 -3.68
C GLU A 81 -11.47 2.29 -3.75
N ILE A 82 -10.55 1.42 -3.33
CA ILE A 82 -9.11 1.61 -3.48
C ILE A 82 -8.54 0.32 -4.04
N SER A 83 -7.71 0.44 -5.06
CA SER A 83 -6.91 -0.64 -5.62
C SER A 83 -5.44 -0.23 -5.58
N ARG A 84 -4.56 -1.14 -5.18
CA ARG A 84 -3.11 -0.90 -5.19
C ARG A 84 -2.44 -2.04 -5.95
N VAL A 85 -1.61 -1.68 -6.91
CA VAL A 85 -0.78 -2.64 -7.63
C VAL A 85 0.67 -2.25 -7.42
N PHE A 86 1.46 -3.19 -6.90
CA PHE A 86 2.89 -3.06 -6.73
C PHE A 86 3.59 -4.02 -7.68
N LYS A 87 4.68 -3.58 -8.30
CA LYS A 87 5.54 -4.43 -9.13
C LYS A 87 7.00 -4.17 -8.78
N VAL A 88 7.74 -5.24 -8.54
CA VAL A 88 9.20 -5.22 -8.41
C VAL A 88 9.81 -5.79 -9.68
N GLU A 89 10.62 -4.99 -10.37
CA GLU A 89 11.33 -5.38 -11.58
C GLU A 89 12.67 -4.66 -11.61
N ASN A 90 13.75 -5.34 -11.97
CA ASN A 90 15.10 -4.75 -12.05
C ASN A 90 15.53 -3.97 -10.78
N CYS A 91 15.22 -4.51 -9.59
CA CYS A 91 15.49 -3.87 -8.29
C CYS A 91 14.78 -2.52 -8.06
N GLU A 92 13.76 -2.22 -8.86
CA GLU A 92 12.92 -1.04 -8.74
C GLU A 92 11.50 -1.45 -8.32
N LEU A 93 10.98 -0.80 -7.27
CA LEU A 93 9.60 -0.97 -6.81
C LEU A 93 8.75 0.14 -7.41
N SER A 94 7.80 -0.24 -8.25
CA SER A 94 6.78 0.68 -8.78
C SER A 94 5.42 0.37 -8.16
N TYR A 95 4.58 1.40 -8.03
CA TYR A 95 3.20 1.19 -7.64
C TYR A 95 2.24 2.16 -8.31
N VAL A 96 1.00 1.71 -8.46
CA VAL A 96 -0.16 2.51 -8.82
C VAL A 96 -1.22 2.35 -7.75
N VAL A 97 -1.77 3.47 -7.29
CA VAL A 97 -2.96 3.52 -6.44
C VAL A 97 -4.09 4.07 -7.30
N GLU A 98 -5.16 3.30 -7.41
CA GLU A 98 -6.40 3.70 -8.06
C GLU A 98 -7.45 3.96 -7.00
N MET A 99 -8.29 4.97 -7.22
CA MET A 99 -9.33 5.36 -6.28
C MET A 99 -10.64 5.64 -7.02
N ALA A 100 -11.75 5.17 -6.45
CA ALA A 100 -13.10 5.52 -6.86
C ALA A 100 -13.82 6.28 -5.74
N THR A 101 -14.69 7.21 -6.14
CA THR A 101 -15.58 7.95 -5.23
C THR A 101 -17.04 7.60 -5.56
N SER A 102 -18.00 8.24 -4.87
CA SER A 102 -19.41 8.13 -5.23
C SER A 102 -19.73 8.74 -6.61
N LEU A 103 -18.89 9.65 -7.12
CA LEU A 103 -19.13 10.39 -8.36
C LEU A 103 -18.26 9.93 -9.53
N ILE A 104 -17.13 9.28 -9.25
CA ILE A 104 -16.14 8.91 -10.26
C ILE A 104 -15.73 7.46 -10.08
N GLY A 105 -15.71 6.71 -11.19
CA GLY A 105 -15.25 5.33 -11.24
C GLY A 105 -13.77 5.17 -10.90
N LEU A 106 -13.32 3.92 -10.79
CA LEU A 106 -11.94 3.59 -10.44
C LEU A 106 -10.98 4.10 -11.52
N GLN A 107 -10.04 4.94 -11.12
CA GLN A 107 -9.03 5.52 -12.01
C GLN A 107 -7.69 5.72 -11.28
N PRO A 108 -6.57 5.80 -12.01
CA PRO A 108 -5.26 6.08 -11.41
C PRO A 108 -5.25 7.40 -10.63
N HIS A 109 -4.88 7.33 -9.36
CA HIS A 109 -4.79 8.48 -8.46
C HIS A 109 -3.33 8.83 -8.12
N LEU A 110 -2.51 7.81 -7.81
CA LEU A 110 -1.09 7.98 -7.52
C LEU A 110 -0.26 6.96 -8.30
N LYS A 111 0.93 7.38 -8.71
CA LYS A 111 1.96 6.50 -9.27
C LYS A 111 3.33 6.92 -8.74
N ALA A 112 4.17 5.95 -8.37
CA ALA A 112 5.55 6.23 -8.00
C ALA A 112 6.48 5.08 -8.39
N SER A 113 7.77 5.38 -8.39
CA SER A 113 8.84 4.40 -8.53
C SER A 113 9.95 4.66 -7.51
N LEU A 114 10.46 3.61 -6.89
CA LEU A 114 11.40 3.65 -5.78
C LEU A 114 12.56 2.69 -6.06
N LYS A 115 13.78 3.16 -5.79
CA LYS A 115 14.98 2.34 -5.85
C LYS A 115 15.32 1.82 -4.46
N LYS A 116 15.80 0.59 -4.41
CA LYS A 116 16.42 0.05 -3.18
C LYS A 116 17.62 0.91 -2.80
N VAL A 117 17.73 1.25 -1.52
CA VAL A 117 18.89 1.94 -0.92
C VAL A 117 19.82 0.91 -0.32
#